data_AF-A0A7X5IPI4-F1
#
_entry.id   AF-A0A7X5IPI4-F1
#
_cell.length_a   1.000
_cell.length_b   1.000
_cell.length_c   1.000
_cell.angle_alpha   90.00
_cell.angle_beta   90.00
_cell.angle_gamma   90.00
#
_symmetry.space_group_name_H-M   'P 1'
#
loop_
_entity.id
_entity.type
_entity.pdbx_description
1 polymer ?
#
loop_
_entity_poly.entity_id
_entity_poly.type
_entity_poly.pdbx_seq_one_letter_code
_entity_poly.pdbx_strand_id
1 'polypeptide(L)'
;MKTRFDGKIWVMAYGVAIEVKEMETAHLLNTVKMLVQKPARVQAMLVDDIERATFADPTVWTPTGEGDTRKLSLRNVTSLSADELTTYVTGTPLFKAMLEELETRGINTENIMQLYTKDEAFRN
;
A
#
# COMPACT_ATOMS: atom_id res chain seq x y z
N MET A 1 -8.44 -4.04 -11.11
CA MET A 1 -8.43 -2.73 -10.42
C MET A 1 -7.00 -2.39 -10.07
N LYS A 2 -6.59 -1.14 -10.25
CA LYS A 2 -5.28 -0.66 -9.78
C LYS A 2 -5.49 0.15 -8.50
N THR A 3 -4.61 -0.06 -7.54
CA THR A 3 -4.53 0.68 -6.28
C THR A 3 -3.40 1.71 -6.37
N ARG A 4 -3.29 2.61 -5.39
CA ARG A 4 -2.19 3.59 -5.35
C ARG A 4 -0.81 2.91 -5.31
N PHE A 5 -0.73 1.69 -4.77
CA PHE A 5 0.51 0.95 -4.65
C PHE A 5 1.06 0.44 -5.99
N ASP A 6 0.22 0.37 -7.03
CA ASP A 6 0.63 -0.02 -8.38
C ASP A 6 1.38 1.10 -9.13
N GLY A 7 1.44 2.32 -8.56
CA GLY A 7 2.13 3.48 -9.11
C GLY A 7 3.51 3.75 -8.50
N LYS A 8 4.06 4.94 -8.79
CA LYS A 8 5.30 5.48 -8.17
C LYS A 8 5.07 6.83 -7.49
N ILE A 9 3.80 7.19 -7.28
CA ILE A 9 3.39 8.45 -6.69
C ILE A 9 2.80 8.13 -5.32
N TRP A 10 3.27 8.84 -4.31
CA TRP A 10 2.69 8.78 -2.98
C TRP A 10 1.51 9.74 -2.88
N VAL A 11 0.40 9.28 -2.32
CA VAL A 11 -0.77 10.13 -2.06
C VAL A 11 -0.78 10.46 -0.58
N MET A 12 -0.45 11.70 -0.25
CA MET A 12 -0.45 12.23 1.11
C MET A 12 -1.87 12.34 1.68
N ALA A 13 -1.95 12.77 2.95
CA ALA A 13 -3.22 13.20 3.52
C ALA A 13 -3.88 14.27 2.62
N TYR A 14 -5.21 14.28 2.57
CA TYR A 14 -6.02 15.21 1.76
C TYR A 14 -5.90 15.04 0.24
N GLY A 15 -5.28 13.95 -0.24
CA GLY A 15 -5.27 13.60 -1.68
C GLY A 15 -4.18 14.29 -2.50
N VAL A 16 -3.21 14.94 -1.85
CA VAL A 16 -2.07 15.55 -2.55
C VAL A 16 -1.12 14.45 -3.04
N ALA A 17 -0.90 14.40 -4.35
CA ALA A 17 0.02 13.50 -5.00
C ALA A 17 1.44 14.10 -5.00
N ILE A 18 2.44 13.31 -4.63
CA ILE A 18 3.86 13.68 -4.65
C ILE A 18 4.69 12.54 -5.24
N GLU A 19 5.68 12.85 -6.06
CA GLU A 19 6.62 11.85 -6.51
C GLU A 19 7.54 11.40 -5.36
N VAL A 20 7.88 10.11 -5.32
CA VAL A 20 8.76 9.57 -4.26
C VAL A 20 10.07 10.35 -4.15
N LYS A 21 10.64 10.78 -5.28
CA LYS A 21 11.89 11.58 -5.33
C LYS A 21 11.76 12.95 -4.66
N GLU A 22 10.56 13.52 -4.59
CA GLU A 22 10.30 14.84 -4.02
C GLU A 22 9.99 14.78 -2.52
N MET A 23 9.80 13.58 -1.96
CA MET A 23 9.59 13.40 -0.53
C MET A 23 10.89 13.69 0.23
N GLU A 24 10.82 14.34 1.39
CA GLU A 24 11.97 14.44 2.30
C GLU A 24 12.36 13.07 2.86
N THR A 25 13.66 12.86 3.14
CA THR A 25 14.17 11.55 3.61
C THR A 25 13.48 11.06 4.88
N ALA A 26 13.23 11.95 5.84
CA ALA A 26 12.51 11.62 7.06
C ALA A 26 11.05 11.21 6.77
N HIS A 27 10.38 11.90 5.83
CA HIS A 27 9.02 11.56 5.43
C HIS A 27 8.96 10.19 4.75
N LEU A 28 9.93 9.91 3.86
CA LEU A 28 10.05 8.63 3.17
C LEU A 28 10.29 7.47 4.13
N LEU A 29 11.22 7.61 5.08
CA LEU A 29 11.47 6.63 6.15
C LEU A 29 10.22 6.34 6.98
N ASN A 30 9.52 7.39 7.43
CA ASN A 30 8.29 7.25 8.19
C ASN A 30 7.16 6.58 7.38
N THR A 31 7.12 6.82 6.08
CA THR A 31 6.15 6.21 5.18
C THR A 31 6.42 4.72 5.03
N VAL A 32 7.67 4.33 4.72
CA VAL A 32 8.08 2.91 4.64
C VAL A 32 7.81 2.21 5.97
N LYS A 33 8.17 2.83 7.11
CA LYS A 33 7.87 2.31 8.45
C LYS A 33 6.37 2.04 8.64
N MET A 34 5.53 3.02 8.29
CA MET A 34 4.07 2.91 8.44
C MET A 34 3.51 1.75 7.60
N LEU A 35 3.97 1.60 6.35
CA LEU A 35 3.50 0.53 5.47
C LEU A 35 3.86 -0.86 6.00
N VAL A 36 5.02 -1.01 6.62
CA VAL A 36 5.47 -2.30 7.20
C VAL A 36 4.80 -2.58 8.55
N GLN A 37 4.70 -1.58 9.42
CA GLN A 37 4.30 -1.80 10.82
C GLN A 37 2.81 -1.58 11.10
N LYS A 38 2.05 -0.98 10.17
CA LYS A 38 0.62 -0.67 10.37
C LYS A 38 -0.23 -1.31 9.27
N PRO A 39 -0.36 -2.65 9.23
CA PRO A 39 -1.14 -3.34 8.21
C PRO A 39 -2.61 -2.90 8.17
N ALA A 40 -3.22 -2.58 9.32
CA ALA A 40 -4.57 -2.02 9.36
C ALA A 40 -4.68 -0.69 8.59
N ARG A 41 -3.62 0.13 8.57
CA ARG A 41 -3.58 1.36 7.78
C ARG A 41 -3.46 1.06 6.28
N VAL A 42 -2.67 0.07 5.89
CA VAL A 42 -2.58 -0.42 4.51
C VAL A 42 -3.94 -0.93 4.04
N GLN A 43 -4.63 -1.73 4.86
CA GLN A 43 -5.97 -2.22 4.56
C GLN A 43 -6.97 -1.08 4.34
N ALA A 44 -6.97 -0.06 5.20
CA ALA A 44 -7.81 1.13 5.03
C ALA A 44 -7.50 1.87 3.71
N MET A 45 -6.22 2.02 3.34
CA MET A 45 -5.84 2.63 2.06
C MET A 45 -6.34 1.82 0.86
N LEU A 46 -6.28 0.49 0.93
CA LEU A 46 -6.79 -0.39 -0.12
C LEU A 46 -8.33 -0.29 -0.25
N VAL A 47 -9.05 -0.23 0.87
CA VAL A 47 -10.50 -0.01 0.89
C VAL A 47 -10.83 1.33 0.25
N ASP A 48 -10.16 2.41 0.66
CA ASP A 48 -10.36 3.74 0.08
C ASP A 48 -10.12 3.74 -1.45
N ASP A 49 -9.08 3.05 -1.92
CA ASP A 49 -8.77 2.94 -3.34
C ASP A 49 -9.85 2.17 -4.12
N ILE A 50 -10.36 1.08 -3.54
CA ILE A 50 -11.45 0.28 -4.12
C ILE A 50 -12.74 1.09 -4.23
N GLU A 51 -13.04 1.89 -3.22
CA GLU A 51 -14.24 2.74 -3.20
C GLU A 51 -14.13 3.91 -4.17
N ARG A 52 -12.94 4.51 -4.29
CA ARG A 52 -12.67 5.65 -5.19
C ARG A 52 -12.44 5.26 -6.64
N ALA A 53 -12.15 3.98 -6.93
CA ALA A 53 -11.95 3.52 -8.29
C ALA A 53 -13.18 3.86 -9.16
N THR A 54 -12.97 4.70 -10.18
CA THR A 54 -13.94 4.92 -11.25
C THR A 54 -13.94 3.67 -12.13
N PHE A 55 -14.96 2.84 -11.96
CA PHE A 55 -15.17 1.67 -12.82
C PHE A 55 -15.67 2.17 -14.18
N ALA A 56 -14.74 2.47 -15.09
CA ALA A 56 -15.04 2.44 -16.50
C ALA A 56 -15.32 0.97 -16.86
N ASP A 57 -16.57 0.56 -16.59
CA ASP A 57 -17.19 -0.77 -16.66
C ASP A 57 -16.64 -1.90 -15.76
N PRO A 58 -17.49 -2.47 -14.87
CA PRO A 58 -17.27 -3.78 -14.29
C PRO A 58 -18.48 -4.70 -14.43
N THR A 59 -19.27 -4.58 -15.49
CA THR A 59 -20.30 -5.58 -15.80
C THR A 59 -19.64 -6.81 -16.41
N VAL A 60 -19.10 -7.66 -15.54
CA VAL A 60 -18.79 -9.05 -15.91
C VAL A 60 -20.10 -9.82 -15.87
N TRP A 61 -20.58 -10.25 -17.04
CA TRP A 61 -21.75 -11.10 -17.15
C TRP A 61 -21.54 -12.43 -16.39
N THR A 62 -22.48 -12.79 -15.51
CA THR A 62 -22.51 -14.09 -14.82
C THR A 62 -23.87 -14.78 -15.01
N PRO A 63 -23.93 -16.12 -15.08
CA PRO A 63 -25.18 -16.87 -15.34
C PRO A 63 -26.23 -16.78 -14.23
N THR A 64 -25.85 -16.36 -13.02
CA THR A 64 -26.69 -16.39 -11.80
C THR A 64 -27.00 -15.00 -11.23
N GLY A 65 -26.71 -13.93 -11.97
CA GLY A 65 -26.86 -12.55 -11.47
C GLY A 65 -25.55 -11.97 -10.96
N GLU A 66 -25.38 -10.69 -11.28
CA GLU A 66 -24.17 -9.88 -11.15
C GLU A 66 -23.57 -9.92 -9.75
N GLY A 67 -22.38 -10.51 -9.61
CA GLY A 67 -21.57 -10.30 -8.42
C GLY A 67 -20.98 -8.90 -8.45
N ASP A 68 -21.37 -8.03 -7.53
CA ASP A 68 -20.79 -6.70 -7.37
C ASP A 68 -19.27 -6.85 -7.10
N THR A 69 -18.46 -6.63 -8.14
CA THR A 69 -17.01 -6.79 -8.12
C THR A 69 -16.36 -5.95 -7.03
N ARG A 70 -16.94 -4.78 -6.71
CA ARG A 70 -16.49 -3.92 -5.60
C ARG A 70 -16.69 -4.63 -4.27
N LYS A 71 -17.86 -5.22 -4.01
CA LYS A 71 -18.12 -5.99 -2.77
C LYS A 71 -17.18 -7.18 -2.63
N LEU A 72 -16.89 -7.87 -3.72
CA LEU A 72 -15.93 -8.98 -3.70
C LEU A 72 -14.51 -8.50 -3.40
N SER A 73 -14.06 -7.40 -4.02
CA SER A 73 -12.74 -6.81 -3.74
C SER A 73 -12.62 -6.35 -2.28
N LEU A 74 -13.65 -5.68 -1.75
CA LEU A 74 -13.69 -5.27 -0.34
C LEU A 74 -13.61 -6.48 0.60
N ARG A 75 -14.38 -7.54 0.33
CA ARG A 75 -14.32 -8.78 1.11
C ARG A 75 -12.93 -9.41 1.07
N ASN A 76 -12.29 -9.46 -0.10
CA ASN A 76 -10.96 -10.06 -0.24
C ASN A 76 -9.92 -9.27 0.55
N VAL A 77 -9.85 -7.94 0.41
CA VAL A 77 -8.88 -7.10 1.13
C VAL A 77 -9.09 -7.13 2.65
N THR A 78 -10.35 -7.18 3.09
CA THR A 78 -10.69 -7.27 4.52
C THR A 78 -10.45 -8.65 5.12
N SER A 79 -10.26 -9.68 4.28
CA SER A 79 -9.95 -11.05 4.72
C SER A 79 -8.44 -11.32 4.84
N LEU A 80 -7.59 -10.41 4.36
CA LEU A 80 -6.13 -10.56 4.44
C LEU A 80 -5.64 -10.39 5.89
N SER A 81 -4.74 -11.27 6.30
CA SER A 81 -4.00 -11.15 7.56
C SER A 81 -2.99 -9.99 7.53
N ALA A 82 -2.48 -9.63 8.70
CA ALA A 82 -1.43 -8.62 8.84
C ALA A 82 -0.17 -8.96 8.03
N ASP A 83 0.24 -10.23 8.04
CA ASP A 83 1.42 -10.70 7.33
C ASP A 83 1.21 -10.70 5.80
N GLU A 84 0.01 -11.07 5.34
CA GLU A 84 -0.35 -11.01 3.93
C GLU A 84 -0.40 -9.56 3.42
N LEU A 85 -0.94 -8.63 4.21
CA LEU A 85 -0.95 -7.20 3.86
C LEU A 85 0.47 -6.61 3.78
N THR A 86 1.33 -7.00 4.72
CA THR A 86 2.73 -6.56 4.75
C THR A 86 3.51 -7.15 3.57
N THR A 87 3.32 -8.43 3.29
CA THR A 87 3.92 -9.12 2.13
C THR A 87 3.44 -8.50 0.82
N TYR A 88 2.14 -8.22 0.72
CA TYR A 88 1.57 -7.54 -0.43
C TYR A 88 2.23 -6.18 -0.64
N VAL A 89 2.20 -5.29 0.36
CA VAL A 89 2.66 -3.89 0.20
C VAL A 89 4.15 -3.82 -0.11
N THR A 90 4.97 -4.66 0.52
CA THR A 90 6.43 -4.70 0.29
C THR A 90 6.78 -5.20 -1.12
N GLY A 91 5.89 -5.97 -1.75
CA GLY A 91 6.04 -6.41 -3.14
C GLY A 91 5.70 -5.37 -4.20
N THR A 92 5.04 -4.26 -3.81
CA THR A 92 4.44 -3.30 -4.75
C THR A 92 5.46 -2.39 -5.44
N PRO A 93 5.17 -1.90 -6.66
CA PRO A 93 6.02 -0.93 -7.35
C PRO A 93 6.31 0.33 -6.53
N LEU A 94 5.29 0.84 -5.82
CA LEU A 94 5.46 2.04 -5.00
C LEU A 94 6.46 1.82 -3.87
N PHE A 95 6.34 0.70 -3.15
CA PHE A 95 7.23 0.39 -2.04
C PHE A 95 8.67 0.19 -2.50
N LYS A 96 8.87 -0.51 -3.63
CA LYS A 96 10.19 -0.68 -4.25
C LYS A 96 10.81 0.65 -4.64
N ALA A 97 10.04 1.54 -5.26
CA ALA A 97 10.51 2.88 -5.60
C ALA A 97 10.91 3.68 -4.35
N MET A 98 10.20 3.54 -3.23
CA MET A 98 10.57 4.17 -1.96
C MET A 98 11.89 3.62 -1.40
N LEU A 99 12.13 2.32 -1.48
CA LEU A 99 13.41 1.73 -1.06
C LEU A 99 14.56 2.15 -1.98
N GLU A 100 14.37 2.09 -3.29
CA GLU A 100 15.36 2.54 -4.27
C GLU A 100 15.76 4.00 -4.00
N GLU A 101 14.78 4.88 -3.78
CA GLU A 101 15.06 6.28 -3.47
C GLU A 101 15.84 6.44 -2.15
N LEU A 102 15.52 5.67 -1.11
CA LEU A 102 16.30 5.67 0.14
C LEU A 102 17.75 5.23 -0.09
N GLU A 103 17.98 4.20 -0.91
CA GLU A 103 19.33 3.74 -1.28
C GLU A 103 20.10 4.82 -2.04
N THR A 104 19.46 5.50 -3.00
CA THR A 104 20.10 6.61 -3.73
C THR A 104 20.54 7.76 -2.83
N ARG A 105 19.85 7.94 -1.69
CA ARG A 105 20.17 8.94 -0.66
C ARG A 105 21.20 8.46 0.36
N GLY A 106 21.76 7.26 0.18
CA GLY A 106 22.77 6.68 1.05
C GLY A 106 22.22 6.03 2.33
N ILE A 107 20.92 5.74 2.40
CA ILE A 107 20.32 5.04 3.54
C ILE A 107 20.53 3.53 3.39
N ASN A 108 20.94 2.87 4.48
CA ASN A 108 21.04 1.42 4.54
C ASN A 108 19.64 0.79 4.68
N THR A 109 19.00 0.51 3.56
CA THR A 109 17.65 -0.08 3.48
C THR A 109 17.56 -1.47 4.06
N GLU A 110 18.61 -2.29 3.95
CA GLU A 110 18.65 -3.62 4.56
C GLU A 110 18.49 -3.52 6.08
N ASN A 111 19.30 -2.68 6.72
CA ASN A 111 19.22 -2.47 8.17
C ASN A 111 17.88 -1.85 8.59
N ILE A 112 17.38 -0.88 7.81
CA ILE A 112 16.08 -0.24 8.07
C ILE A 112 14.93 -1.26 7.99
N MET A 113 14.92 -2.12 6.97
CA MET A 113 13.89 -3.16 6.83
C MET A 113 13.98 -4.18 7.97
N GLN A 114 15.19 -4.58 8.38
CA GLN A 114 15.34 -5.44 9.55
C GLN A 114 14.76 -4.79 10.81
N LEU A 115 15.03 -3.49 11.05
CA LEU A 115 14.46 -2.76 12.17
C LEU A 115 12.92 -2.74 12.12
N TYR A 116 12.33 -2.41 10.96
CA TYR A 116 10.88 -2.29 10.85
C TYR A 116 10.15 -3.63 10.99
N THR A 117 10.79 -4.73 10.61
CA THR A 117 10.18 -6.07 10.65
C THR A 117 10.35 -6.77 12.02
N LYS A 118 11.46 -6.48 12.72
CA LYS A 118 11.81 -7.09 14.02
C LYS A 118 11.23 -6.35 15.24
N ASP A 119 10.84 -5.09 15.09
CA ASP A 119 10.34 -4.28 16.20
C ASP A 119 8.93 -4.74 16.64
N GLU A 120 8.90 -5.58 17.69
CA GLU A 120 7.68 -6.12 18.31
C GLU A 120 6.82 -5.05 19.00
N ALA A 121 7.36 -3.85 19.25
CA ALA A 121 6.68 -2.80 20.02
C ALA A 121 5.38 -2.29 19.38
N PHE A 122 5.12 -2.62 18.12
CA PHE A 122 3.92 -2.21 17.37
C PHE A 122 3.00 -3.39 16.97
N ARG A 123 3.25 -4.61 17.45
CA ARG A 123 2.39 -5.80 17.21
C ARG A 123 1.22 -5.95 18.20
N ASN A 124 0.99 -4.96 19.07
CA ASN A 124 -0.10 -4.96 20.06
C ASN A 124 -1.38 -4.30 19.54
#